data_AF-A0A0A1WDQ6-F1
#
_entry.id   AF-A0A0A1WDQ6-F1
#
_cell.length_a   1.000
_cell.length_b   1.000
_cell.length_c   1.000
_cell.angle_alpha   90.00
_cell.angle_beta   90.00
_cell.angle_gamma   90.00
#
_symmetry.space_group_name_H-M   'P 1'
#
loop_
_entity.id
_entity.type
_entity.pdbx_description
1 polymer ?
#
loop_
_entity_poly.entity_id
_entity_poly.type
_entity_poly.pdbx_seq_one_letter_code
_entity_poly.pdbx_strand_id
1 'polypeptide(L)'
;FPYQGSSKTLKSGNVNDYEVVNPQKITGLPVGAFKQPEKKHEDAVQYEFEVNGEPVVLHLEKNKGLFSEDYSETHYSPDGREITTNPPVEDHCYYHGRIKNDADSTASISTCNGLKGFFTLRGETYLIEPLKVPDSEAHAVYKYEDGKKKDEAPKMCGVTQTNWESDEPIKKASGLIVPSQKRKLDKKFIELVIVVDHSVVTKYNNDSTAIRTWIYEMLNTVNEIYLPLNIRVTLVGLEFWSNRDLINVTFTADDTMDSFGEWRVSDLLNRKRHDYAQLLTNITLDFDSLGMAFIDGMCKSYRSVGLIRDCSNTTFKTAVIMAHEMGHSLGMHHDSKSCKCVASPCIMSKALGKQPSKVFSSCSYDDYNTYLLKYKPKCILDPPLRKDIASPAVCGNEIWEEGEECDCGSPEDCQNPCCDAETCELYPAAVCEDGPCCHKCKFKTAGTECRPARDECDVAEHCTGQSSECPRNELQRNGQPCLKNSGYCYNGDCPIMTNQCISLFGSRATVAEDSCFQENLKGSKHGYCAKENGRKIPCAPQDVKCGRLYCLDNSSRKKNPCKMHYLDADQHKGMVEPGTKCEDGKVCINRKCVDVNTAYLSTTGFSQF
;
A
#
# COMPACT_ATOMS: atom_id res chain seq x y z
N PHE A 1 1.92 15.47 44.02
CA PHE A 1 1.40 14.42 43.13
C PHE A 1 0.03 14.85 42.67
N PRO A 2 -0.16 15.27 41.40
CA PRO A 2 -1.51 15.53 40.92
C PRO A 2 -2.26 14.20 40.81
N TYR A 3 -3.58 14.26 40.98
CA TYR A 3 -4.47 13.10 41.04
C TYR A 3 -4.45 12.29 39.73
N GLN A 4 -4.61 10.97 39.87
CA GLN A 4 -4.93 10.04 38.79
C GLN A 4 -6.04 10.60 37.88
N GLY A 5 -5.78 10.74 36.57
CA GLY A 5 -6.71 11.29 35.58
C GLY A 5 -6.63 12.81 35.32
N SER A 6 -5.84 13.58 36.10
CA SER A 6 -5.77 15.04 35.94
C SER A 6 -4.79 15.50 34.85
N SER A 7 -5.11 16.65 34.23
CA SER A 7 -4.25 17.32 33.26
C SER A 7 -3.55 18.57 33.81
N LYS A 8 -2.37 18.92 33.28
CA LYS A 8 -1.68 20.18 33.59
C LYS A 8 -1.00 20.77 32.35
N THR A 9 -1.38 21.98 31.97
CA THR A 9 -0.74 22.72 30.86
C THR A 9 0.65 23.22 31.28
N LEU A 10 1.70 22.81 30.56
CA LEU A 10 3.07 23.30 30.77
C LEU A 10 3.48 24.12 29.55
N LYS A 11 3.74 25.42 29.75
CA LYS A 11 4.30 26.30 28.71
C LYS A 11 5.78 25.98 28.54
N SER A 12 6.15 25.30 27.46
CA SER A 12 7.54 25.06 27.09
C SER A 12 8.00 26.15 26.12
N GLY A 13 9.05 26.89 26.47
CA GLY A 13 9.56 28.01 25.68
C GLY A 13 10.16 27.65 24.31
N ASN A 14 10.07 26.40 23.83
CA ASN A 14 10.64 25.99 22.54
C ASN A 14 9.93 24.82 21.81
N VAL A 15 8.75 24.35 22.23
CA VAL A 15 7.92 23.37 21.50
C VAL A 15 6.45 23.72 21.79
N ASN A 16 5.52 23.40 20.88
CA ASN A 16 4.08 23.66 21.03
C ASN A 16 3.59 23.40 22.48
N ASP A 17 2.74 24.30 23.00
CA ASP A 17 2.12 24.12 24.32
C ASP A 17 1.45 22.74 24.37
N TYR A 18 1.86 21.88 25.31
CA TYR A 18 1.32 20.54 25.49
C TYR A 18 0.66 20.41 26.87
N GLU A 19 -0.34 19.55 26.90
CA GLU A 19 -1.05 19.14 28.10
C GLU A 19 -0.45 17.81 28.58
N VAL A 20 -0.04 17.77 29.85
CA VAL A 20 0.40 16.51 30.45
C VAL A 20 -0.82 15.76 30.93
N VAL A 21 -1.01 14.54 30.45
CA VAL A 21 -2.11 13.64 30.81
C VAL A 21 -1.57 12.33 31.36
N ASN A 22 -2.40 11.57 32.09
CA ASN A 22 -2.06 10.22 32.57
C ASN A 22 -3.17 9.27 32.12
N PRO A 23 -3.07 8.69 30.91
CA PRO A 23 -4.07 7.79 30.36
C PRO A 23 -4.26 6.56 31.24
N GLN A 24 -5.50 6.28 31.61
CA GLN A 24 -5.86 5.13 32.43
C GLN A 24 -6.53 4.08 31.57
N LYS A 25 -6.02 2.85 31.61
CA LYS A 25 -6.69 1.73 30.96
C LYS A 25 -7.97 1.39 31.74
N ILE A 26 -9.12 1.45 31.08
CA ILE A 26 -10.40 1.03 31.65
C ILE A 26 -10.63 -0.44 31.28
N THR A 27 -10.56 -1.33 32.26
CA THR A 27 -10.96 -2.74 32.08
C THR A 27 -12.48 -2.88 32.18
N GLY A 28 -13.11 -3.50 31.18
CA GLY A 28 -14.41 -4.14 31.33
C GLY A 28 -14.30 -5.30 32.34
N LEU A 29 -15.41 -5.61 33.03
CA LEU A 29 -15.55 -6.60 34.12
C LEU A 29 -14.80 -7.96 33.93
N PRO A 30 -14.47 -8.68 35.03
CA PRO A 30 -13.59 -9.84 35.01
C PRO A 30 -14.19 -11.00 34.22
N VAL A 31 -13.47 -11.44 33.19
CA VAL A 31 -13.75 -12.69 32.46
C VAL A 31 -13.62 -13.85 33.45
N GLY A 32 -14.71 -14.61 33.58
CA GLY A 32 -14.76 -15.84 34.37
C GLY A 32 -13.66 -16.81 33.97
N ALA A 33 -13.18 -17.56 34.96
CA ALA A 33 -12.00 -18.42 34.90
C ALA A 33 -11.99 -19.41 33.72
N PHE A 34 -11.31 -19.06 32.64
CA PHE A 34 -10.64 -20.01 31.75
C PHE A 34 -9.26 -19.46 31.40
N LYS A 35 -8.21 -20.19 31.80
CA LYS A 35 -6.82 -19.85 31.47
C LYS A 35 -6.59 -20.07 29.97
N GLN A 36 -6.92 -19.07 29.16
CA GLN A 36 -6.32 -18.92 27.84
C GLN A 36 -4.82 -18.61 28.01
N PRO A 37 -3.96 -18.93 27.02
CA PRO A 37 -2.58 -18.47 27.05
C PRO A 37 -2.58 -16.94 27.18
N GLU A 38 -1.77 -16.38 28.09
CA GLU A 38 -1.69 -14.93 28.31
C GLU A 38 -1.23 -14.24 27.02
N LYS A 39 -2.17 -13.65 26.26
CA LYS A 39 -1.86 -12.74 25.15
C LYS A 39 -1.29 -11.46 25.75
N LYS A 40 -0.09 -11.03 25.31
CA LYS A 40 0.58 -9.84 25.87
C LYS A 40 -0.18 -8.55 25.55
N HIS A 41 -0.84 -8.51 24.40
CA HIS A 41 -1.66 -7.39 23.94
C HIS A 41 -3.10 -7.83 23.67
N GLU A 42 -4.05 -7.27 24.44
CA GLU A 42 -5.50 -7.47 24.27
C GLU A 42 -5.98 -6.90 22.91
N ASP A 43 -7.12 -7.37 22.41
CA ASP A 43 -7.65 -6.91 21.12
C ASP A 43 -8.43 -5.63 21.17
N ALA A 44 -9.25 -5.48 22.19
CA ALA A 44 -9.95 -4.26 22.48
C ALA A 44 -9.39 -3.70 23.78
N VAL A 45 -9.02 -2.42 23.76
CA VAL A 45 -8.57 -1.70 24.94
C VAL A 45 -9.26 -0.34 25.00
N GLN A 46 -9.59 0.10 26.21
CA GLN A 46 -10.13 1.43 26.43
C GLN A 46 -9.18 2.24 27.30
N TYR A 47 -8.98 3.51 26.92
CA TYR A 47 -8.17 4.45 27.70
C TYR A 47 -8.94 5.73 27.96
N GLU A 48 -8.90 6.23 29.19
CA GLU A 48 -9.49 7.50 29.58
C GLU A 48 -8.44 8.50 30.05
N PHE A 49 -8.59 9.74 29.60
CA PHE A 49 -7.79 10.90 30.02
C PHE A 49 -8.54 12.20 29.73
N GLU A 50 -8.07 13.31 30.28
CA GLU A 50 -8.64 14.64 30.03
C GLU A 50 -7.86 15.40 28.96
N VAL A 51 -8.57 16.06 28.04
CA VAL A 51 -7.99 16.99 27.07
C VAL A 51 -8.76 18.31 27.13
N ASN A 52 -8.07 19.42 27.41
CA ASN A 52 -8.67 20.74 27.64
C ASN A 52 -9.77 20.74 28.73
N GLY A 53 -9.65 19.86 29.73
CA GLY A 53 -10.64 19.70 30.80
C GLY A 53 -11.91 18.93 30.40
N GLU A 54 -11.95 18.33 29.21
CA GLU A 54 -13.02 17.41 28.82
C GLU A 54 -12.53 15.95 28.87
N PRO A 55 -13.34 15.01 29.41
CA PRO A 55 -12.97 13.61 29.44
C PRO A 55 -13.02 13.01 28.02
N VAL A 56 -11.94 12.35 27.64
CA VAL A 56 -11.80 11.59 26.40
C VAL A 56 -11.66 10.12 26.75
N VAL A 57 -12.53 9.28 26.18
CA VAL A 57 -12.43 7.83 26.29
C VAL A 57 -12.16 7.26 24.90
N LEU A 58 -10.94 6.77 24.67
CA LEU A 58 -10.55 6.09 23.44
C LEU A 58 -10.95 4.62 23.51
N HIS A 59 -11.77 4.19 22.55
CA HIS A 59 -12.02 2.77 22.27
C HIS A 59 -11.10 2.35 21.14
N LEU A 60 -10.22 1.39 21.40
CA LEU A 60 -9.18 0.96 20.47
C LEU A 60 -9.31 -0.53 20.18
N GLU A 61 -9.27 -0.89 18.91
CA GLU A 61 -9.30 -2.25 18.36
C GLU A 61 -8.00 -2.54 17.60
N LYS A 62 -7.44 -3.72 17.82
CA LYS A 62 -6.16 -4.13 17.26
C LYS A 62 -6.25 -4.17 15.73
N ASN A 63 -5.29 -3.55 15.04
CA ASN A 63 -5.23 -3.57 13.58
C ASN A 63 -4.69 -4.90 13.06
N LYS A 64 -5.55 -5.93 13.03
CA LYS A 64 -5.21 -7.30 12.61
C LYS A 64 -4.77 -7.44 11.15
N GLY A 65 -5.10 -6.46 10.31
CA GLY A 65 -4.69 -6.42 8.90
C GLY A 65 -3.32 -5.80 8.65
N LEU A 66 -2.60 -5.40 9.71
CA LEU A 66 -1.33 -4.68 9.60
C LEU A 66 -0.20 -5.55 9.03
N PHE A 67 -0.19 -6.84 9.35
CA PHE A 67 0.84 -7.80 8.92
C PHE A 67 0.19 -9.00 8.20
N SER A 68 0.91 -9.58 7.24
CA SER A 68 0.54 -10.89 6.70
C SER A 68 1.16 -12.00 7.53
N GLU A 69 0.61 -13.21 7.42
CA GLU A 69 1.19 -14.40 8.07
C GLU A 69 2.62 -14.69 7.63
N ASP A 70 2.90 -14.48 6.34
CA ASP A 70 4.21 -14.72 5.76
C ASP A 70 5.15 -13.51 5.94
N TYR A 71 4.83 -12.58 6.85
CA TYR A 71 5.65 -11.41 7.12
C TYR A 71 7.11 -11.80 7.39
N SER A 72 8.02 -11.11 6.70
CA SER A 72 9.46 -11.38 6.77
C SER A 72 10.29 -10.11 6.86
N GLU A 73 11.33 -10.15 7.67
CA GLU A 73 12.34 -9.10 7.79
C GLU A 73 13.67 -9.55 7.20
N THR A 74 14.30 -8.71 6.38
CA THR A 74 15.57 -9.00 5.72
C THR A 74 16.63 -7.97 6.10
N HIS A 75 17.83 -8.42 6.45
CA HIS A 75 19.01 -7.59 6.72
C HIS A 75 20.28 -8.28 6.21
N TYR A 76 21.42 -7.59 6.26
CA TYR A 76 22.68 -8.10 5.72
C TYR A 76 23.74 -8.24 6.82
N SER A 77 24.41 -9.39 6.88
CA SER A 77 25.57 -9.62 7.77
C SER A 77 26.81 -8.86 7.27
N PRO A 78 27.84 -8.62 8.10
CA PRO A 78 29.02 -7.81 7.70
C PRO A 78 29.77 -8.29 6.45
N ASP A 79 29.67 -9.58 6.11
CA ASP A 79 30.22 -10.19 4.89
C ASP A 79 29.31 -10.04 3.65
N GLY A 80 28.15 -9.41 3.80
CA GLY A 80 27.20 -9.10 2.73
C GLY A 80 26.17 -10.19 2.45
N ARG A 81 26.07 -11.25 3.26
CA ARG A 81 25.03 -12.27 3.09
C ARG A 81 23.67 -11.75 3.54
N GLU A 82 22.65 -12.07 2.76
CA GLU A 82 21.24 -11.81 3.10
C GLU A 82 20.79 -12.73 4.23
N ILE A 83 20.13 -12.17 5.24
CA ILE A 83 19.54 -12.87 6.38
C ILE A 83 18.07 -12.46 6.47
N THR A 84 17.18 -13.43 6.27
CA THR A 84 15.73 -13.23 6.36
C THR A 84 15.17 -13.98 7.57
N THR A 85 14.34 -13.32 8.35
CA THR A 85 13.66 -13.88 9.54
C THR A 85 12.15 -13.62 9.47
N ASN A 86 11.35 -14.48 10.07
CA ASN A 86 9.90 -14.32 10.17
C ASN A 86 9.53 -14.09 11.64
N PRO A 87 9.52 -12.83 12.12
CA PRO A 87 9.18 -12.56 13.51
C PRO A 87 7.68 -12.83 13.77
N PRO A 88 7.30 -13.27 14.98
CA PRO A 88 5.90 -13.40 15.34
C PRO A 88 5.26 -12.01 15.39
N VAL A 89 4.17 -11.83 14.65
CA VAL A 89 3.46 -10.55 14.51
C VAL A 89 2.04 -10.56 15.05
N GLU A 90 1.47 -11.71 15.41
CA GLU A 90 0.10 -11.84 15.91
C GLU A 90 -0.13 -11.10 17.25
N ASP A 91 0.87 -11.03 18.11
CA ASP A 91 0.80 -10.38 19.43
C ASP A 91 1.41 -8.96 19.39
N HIS A 92 0.83 -8.10 18.55
CA HIS A 92 1.26 -6.71 18.38
C HIS A 92 0.37 -5.70 19.11
N CYS A 93 0.87 -4.46 19.22
CA CYS A 93 0.30 -3.39 20.04
C CYS A 93 -0.28 -2.20 19.24
N TYR A 94 -0.59 -2.38 17.95
CA TYR A 94 -1.06 -1.32 17.06
C TYR A 94 -2.58 -1.38 16.88
N TYR A 95 -3.25 -0.27 17.12
CA TYR A 95 -4.71 -0.19 17.20
C TYR A 95 -5.27 0.95 16.36
N HIS A 96 -6.49 0.77 15.87
CA HIS A 96 -7.36 1.83 15.38
C HIS A 96 -8.51 2.04 16.34
N GLY A 97 -9.20 3.16 16.26
CA GLY A 97 -10.32 3.37 17.17
C GLY A 97 -11.02 4.68 17.01
N ARG A 98 -11.86 4.99 18.00
CA ARG A 98 -12.67 6.21 18.07
C ARG A 98 -12.80 6.68 19.52
N ILE A 99 -13.17 7.94 19.69
CA ILE A 99 -13.62 8.50 20.95
C ILE A 99 -15.07 8.06 21.20
N LYS A 100 -15.35 7.63 22.43
CA LYS A 100 -16.69 7.26 22.88
C LYS A 100 -17.69 8.40 22.63
N ASN A 101 -18.83 8.06 22.04
CA ASN A 101 -19.91 8.99 21.65
C ASN A 101 -19.52 10.04 20.58
N ASP A 102 -18.41 9.88 19.87
CA ASP A 102 -18.04 10.70 18.71
C ASP A 102 -17.81 9.77 17.50
N ALA A 103 -18.86 9.56 16.71
CA ALA A 103 -18.82 8.65 15.56
C ALA A 103 -17.89 9.15 14.43
N ASP A 104 -17.62 10.45 14.37
CA ASP A 104 -16.75 11.07 13.34
C ASP A 104 -15.29 11.12 13.79
N SER A 105 -15.01 10.81 15.07
CA SER A 105 -13.66 10.66 15.58
C SER A 105 -12.98 9.40 15.06
N THR A 106 -11.65 9.44 15.08
CA THR A 106 -10.78 8.35 14.62
C THR A 106 -9.48 8.40 15.40
N ALA A 107 -8.84 7.25 15.57
CA ALA A 107 -7.59 7.12 16.29
C ALA A 107 -6.71 6.06 15.62
N SER A 108 -5.39 6.28 15.68
CA SER A 108 -4.35 5.30 15.34
C SER A 108 -3.30 5.38 16.43
N ILE A 109 -3.22 4.34 17.25
CA ILE A 109 -2.49 4.35 18.52
C ILE A 109 -1.64 3.08 18.63
N SER A 110 -0.37 3.26 18.96
CA SER A 110 0.51 2.22 19.50
C SER A 110 0.42 2.23 21.02
N THR A 111 0.34 1.04 21.61
CA THR A 111 0.40 0.85 23.08
C THR A 111 1.69 0.18 23.53
N CYS A 112 2.63 -0.11 22.62
CA CYS A 112 3.84 -0.90 22.89
C CYS A 112 4.70 -0.35 24.04
N ASN A 113 4.84 0.97 24.10
CA ASN A 113 5.65 1.68 25.09
C ASN A 113 4.87 2.89 25.63
N GLY A 114 3.63 2.65 26.07
CA GLY A 114 2.65 3.71 26.36
C GLY A 114 1.93 4.18 25.09
N LEU A 115 0.90 5.01 25.27
CA LEU A 115 0.10 5.52 24.16
C LEU A 115 0.91 6.47 23.26
N LYS A 116 1.06 6.09 22.00
CA LYS A 116 1.70 6.94 20.98
C LYS A 116 0.94 6.91 19.68
N GLY A 117 0.62 8.07 19.12
CA GLY A 117 -0.08 8.16 17.85
C GLY A 117 -0.94 9.42 17.74
N PHE A 118 -2.05 9.32 17.02
CA PHE A 118 -2.98 10.43 16.85
C PHE A 118 -4.42 10.03 17.13
N PHE A 119 -5.25 11.03 17.46
CA PHE A 119 -6.69 10.92 17.48
C PHE A 119 -7.34 12.23 17.02
N THR A 120 -8.58 12.15 16.53
CA THR A 120 -9.36 13.33 16.16
C THR A 120 -10.43 13.62 17.21
N LEU A 121 -10.50 14.87 17.67
CA LEU A 121 -11.50 15.36 18.61
C LEU A 121 -12.13 16.61 18.02
N ARG A 122 -13.45 16.60 17.78
CA ARG A 122 -14.19 17.75 17.21
C ARG A 122 -13.61 18.27 15.89
N GLY A 123 -13.14 17.37 15.04
CA GLY A 123 -12.53 17.70 13.73
C GLY A 123 -11.08 18.16 13.79
N GLU A 124 -10.49 18.27 14.97
CA GLU A 124 -9.09 18.66 15.17
C GLU A 124 -8.22 17.44 15.47
N THR A 125 -6.99 17.44 14.94
CA THR A 125 -6.04 16.33 15.16
C THR A 125 -5.15 16.61 16.36
N TYR A 126 -5.08 15.65 17.28
CA TYR A 126 -4.21 15.67 18.44
C TYR A 126 -3.20 14.54 18.33
N LEU A 127 -1.96 14.80 18.78
CA LEU A 127 -0.95 13.77 18.98
C LEU A 127 -0.85 13.46 20.47
N ILE A 128 -0.60 12.18 20.76
CA ILE A 128 -0.25 11.70 22.09
C ILE A 128 1.09 10.98 22.01
N GLU A 129 1.99 11.25 22.96
CA GLU A 129 3.23 10.50 23.09
C GLU A 129 3.70 10.40 24.56
N PRO A 130 4.39 9.32 24.93
CA PRO A 130 4.91 9.15 26.29
C PRO A 130 5.99 10.20 26.61
N LEU A 131 5.95 10.76 27.81
CA LEU A 131 7.02 11.63 28.29
C LEU A 131 8.24 10.79 28.67
N LYS A 132 9.44 11.24 28.25
CA LYS A 132 10.73 10.60 28.60
C LYS A 132 11.15 10.93 30.04
N VAL A 133 10.26 10.73 31.01
CA VAL A 133 10.53 10.93 32.43
C VAL A 133 10.60 9.55 33.10
N PRO A 134 11.68 9.22 33.84
CA PRO A 134 11.79 7.96 34.55
C PRO A 134 10.58 7.73 35.48
N ASP A 135 10.05 6.50 35.48
CA ASP A 135 8.95 6.04 36.35
C ASP A 135 7.63 6.81 36.24
N SER A 136 7.38 7.47 35.09
CA SER A 136 6.15 8.21 34.83
C SER A 136 5.34 7.59 33.70
N GLU A 137 4.05 7.32 33.95
CA GLU A 137 3.06 6.96 32.92
C GLU A 137 2.42 8.19 32.27
N ALA A 138 3.09 9.34 32.34
CA ALA A 138 2.56 10.59 31.82
C ALA A 138 2.81 10.72 30.31
N HIS A 139 1.85 11.32 29.62
CA HIS A 139 1.90 11.57 28.18
C HIS A 139 1.77 13.05 27.91
N ALA A 140 2.40 13.50 26.84
CA ALA A 140 2.12 14.78 26.24
C ALA A 140 0.98 14.61 25.24
N VAL A 141 -0.11 15.37 25.43
CA VAL A 141 -1.14 15.57 24.42
C VAL A 141 -1.03 16.98 23.90
N TYR A 142 -0.96 17.13 22.59
CA TYR A 142 -0.92 18.44 21.97
C TYR A 142 -1.67 18.43 20.65
N LYS A 143 -2.30 19.56 20.35
CA LYS A 143 -2.88 19.78 19.04
C LYS A 143 -1.77 19.70 18.00
N TYR A 144 -2.00 18.96 16.93
CA TYR A 144 -1.05 18.89 15.85
C TYR A 144 -1.00 20.22 15.10
N GLU A 145 0.03 21.01 15.40
CA GLU A 145 0.39 22.22 14.66
C GLU A 145 1.87 22.09 14.30
N ASP A 146 2.24 22.01 13.02
CA ASP A 146 3.67 22.03 12.69
C ASP A 146 4.24 23.38 13.15
N GLY A 147 5.22 23.32 14.06
CA GLY A 147 5.66 24.43 14.87
C GLY A 147 6.02 25.67 14.04
N LYS A 148 5.86 26.85 14.64
CA LYS A 148 6.06 28.20 14.07
C LYS A 148 7.48 28.44 13.49
N LYS A 149 7.89 27.77 12.43
CA LYS A 149 8.95 28.27 11.53
C LYS A 149 8.26 29.05 10.43
N LYS A 150 8.23 30.37 10.57
CA LYS A 150 7.52 31.27 9.66
C LYS A 150 8.14 31.35 8.26
N ASP A 151 9.33 30.77 8.03
CA ASP A 151 10.14 31.02 6.83
C ASP A 151 10.65 29.77 6.09
N GLU A 152 10.18 28.56 6.39
CA GLU A 152 10.51 27.38 5.54
C GLU A 152 9.56 27.35 4.32
N ALA A 153 10.12 27.23 3.11
CA ALA A 153 9.36 27.08 1.88
C ALA A 153 8.43 25.85 1.97
N PRO A 154 7.24 25.88 1.32
CA PRO A 154 6.35 24.73 1.32
C PRO A 154 7.07 23.52 0.75
N LYS A 155 7.11 22.42 1.51
CA LYS A 155 7.71 21.18 1.06
C LYS A 155 6.76 20.52 0.06
N MET A 156 7.26 20.19 -1.12
CA MET A 156 6.43 19.79 -2.27
C MET A 156 6.50 18.28 -2.50
N CYS A 157 5.49 17.72 -3.15
CA CYS A 157 5.61 16.42 -3.79
C CYS A 157 6.50 16.54 -5.04
N GLY A 158 7.34 15.53 -5.29
CA GLY A 158 8.24 15.46 -6.45
C GLY A 158 7.52 15.12 -7.75
N VAL A 159 6.27 14.64 -7.69
CA VAL A 159 5.49 14.30 -8.88
C VAL A 159 5.14 15.55 -9.68
N THR A 160 5.75 15.68 -10.85
CA THR A 160 5.45 16.76 -11.80
C THR A 160 4.29 16.37 -12.70
N GLN A 161 3.12 16.96 -12.48
CA GLN A 161 2.01 16.86 -13.44
C GLN A 161 2.35 17.70 -14.67
N THR A 162 2.95 17.07 -15.67
CA THR A 162 3.01 17.68 -17.00
C THR A 162 1.60 17.67 -17.57
N ASN A 163 1.12 18.83 -18.00
CA ASN A 163 -0.18 18.97 -18.66
C ASN A 163 -0.24 18.00 -19.84
N TRP A 164 -0.89 16.84 -19.66
CA TRP A 164 -1.55 16.19 -20.77
C TRP A 164 -2.58 17.20 -21.25
N GLU A 165 -2.29 17.84 -22.40
CA GLU A 165 -3.35 18.36 -23.24
C GLU A 165 -4.36 17.22 -23.40
N SER A 166 -5.48 17.38 -22.72
CA SER A 166 -6.62 16.51 -22.79
C SER A 166 -7.17 16.60 -24.21
N ASP A 167 -6.61 15.82 -25.13
CA ASP A 167 -7.20 15.52 -26.43
C ASP A 167 -8.33 14.47 -26.28
N GLU A 168 -9.14 14.60 -25.23
CA GLU A 168 -10.48 14.01 -25.17
C GLU A 168 -11.50 15.14 -25.19
N PRO A 169 -12.49 15.11 -26.11
CA PRO A 169 -13.49 16.15 -26.17
C PRO A 169 -14.26 16.17 -24.86
N ILE A 170 -14.26 17.34 -24.21
CA ILE A 170 -15.11 17.69 -23.08
C ILE A 170 -16.55 17.28 -23.45
N LYS A 171 -16.97 16.08 -23.02
CA LYS A 171 -18.37 15.74 -22.95
C LYS A 171 -18.92 16.63 -21.86
N LYS A 172 -19.60 17.71 -22.26
CA LYS A 172 -20.43 18.53 -21.38
C LYS A 172 -21.20 17.59 -20.46
N ALA A 173 -20.87 17.64 -19.17
CA ALA A 173 -21.65 17.02 -18.11
C ALA A 173 -23.07 17.56 -18.24
N SER A 174 -23.94 16.78 -18.85
CA SER A 174 -25.37 17.03 -18.82
C SER A 174 -25.81 16.64 -17.43
N GLY A 175 -26.24 17.64 -16.65
CA GLY A 175 -26.61 17.48 -15.27
C GLY A 175 -27.71 16.45 -15.08
N LEU A 176 -27.38 15.39 -14.36
CA LEU A 176 -28.28 14.65 -13.51
C LEU A 176 -27.53 14.46 -12.19
N ILE A 177 -27.89 15.27 -11.19
CA ILE A 177 -27.52 15.02 -9.80
C ILE A 177 -28.29 13.74 -9.42
N VAL A 178 -27.65 12.60 -9.62
CA VAL A 178 -28.06 11.37 -8.95
C VAL A 178 -27.56 11.54 -7.51
N PRO A 179 -28.41 11.40 -6.48
CA PRO A 179 -27.93 11.38 -5.11
C PRO A 179 -26.82 10.33 -5.03
N SER A 180 -25.66 10.70 -4.49
CA SER A 180 -24.56 9.79 -4.25
C SER A 180 -25.01 8.71 -3.27
N GLN A 181 -25.68 7.67 -3.77
CA GLN A 181 -25.52 6.35 -3.20
C GLN A 181 -24.02 6.15 -3.19
N LYS A 182 -23.41 6.18 -1.98
CA LYS A 182 -22.04 5.71 -1.78
C LYS A 182 -21.99 4.34 -2.45
N ARG A 183 -21.49 4.25 -3.69
CA ARG A 183 -21.19 2.95 -4.28
C ARG A 183 -20.16 2.37 -3.33
N LYS A 184 -20.56 1.35 -2.56
CA LYS A 184 -19.66 0.65 -1.65
C LYS A 184 -18.51 0.16 -2.52
N LEU A 185 -17.35 0.79 -2.39
CA LEU A 185 -16.16 0.37 -3.11
C LEU A 185 -15.87 -1.06 -2.69
N ASP A 186 -15.61 -1.95 -3.63
CA ASP A 186 -15.20 -3.31 -3.29
C ASP A 186 -13.90 -3.25 -2.51
N LYS A 187 -13.77 -4.08 -1.47
CA LYS A 187 -12.56 -4.14 -0.64
C LYS A 187 -11.32 -4.42 -1.50
N LYS A 188 -10.22 -3.75 -1.19
CA LYS A 188 -8.92 -3.93 -1.84
C LYS A 188 -7.85 -4.15 -0.80
N PHE A 189 -6.82 -4.89 -1.18
CA PHE A 189 -5.68 -5.21 -0.33
C PHE A 189 -4.41 -4.78 -1.06
N ILE A 190 -3.44 -4.25 -0.34
CA ILE A 190 -2.13 -3.90 -0.89
C ILE A 190 -1.09 -4.64 -0.06
N GLU A 191 -0.48 -5.68 -0.64
CA GLU A 191 0.69 -6.36 -0.10
C GLU A 191 1.91 -5.45 -0.24
N LEU A 192 2.36 -4.87 0.88
CA LEU A 192 3.40 -3.85 0.91
C LEU A 192 4.74 -4.41 1.40
N VAL A 193 5.82 -4.09 0.69
CA VAL A 193 7.19 -4.20 1.20
C VAL A 193 7.76 -2.80 1.44
N ILE A 194 8.34 -2.57 2.62
CA ILE A 194 9.09 -1.34 2.91
C ILE A 194 10.59 -1.65 2.87
N VAL A 195 11.34 -0.83 2.15
CA VAL A 195 12.80 -0.91 2.06
C VAL A 195 13.39 0.32 2.74
N VAL A 196 14.28 0.08 3.70
CA VAL A 196 14.97 1.11 4.47
C VAL A 196 16.38 1.24 3.92
N ASP A 197 16.68 2.39 3.33
CA ASP A 197 18.01 2.65 2.80
C ASP A 197 19.06 2.81 3.92
N HIS A 198 20.33 2.74 3.54
CA HIS A 198 21.46 2.82 4.45
C HIS A 198 21.54 4.17 5.17
N SER A 199 21.05 5.24 4.53
CA SER A 199 21.04 6.58 5.14
C SER A 199 20.08 6.68 6.33
N VAL A 200 18.93 5.98 6.28
CA VAL A 200 17.99 5.87 7.41
C VAL A 200 18.55 4.95 8.49
N VAL A 201 19.13 3.81 8.11
CA VAL A 201 19.81 2.92 9.07
C VAL A 201 20.86 3.70 9.88
N THR A 202 21.65 4.53 9.20
CA THR A 202 22.67 5.38 9.83
C THR A 202 22.04 6.48 10.70
N LYS A 203 20.95 7.13 10.24
CA LYS A 203 20.22 8.16 11.01
C LYS A 203 19.79 7.65 12.39
N TYR A 204 19.37 6.39 12.46
CA TYR A 204 18.94 5.74 13.70
C TYR A 204 20.06 4.96 14.41
N ASN A 205 21.33 5.27 14.13
CA ASN A 205 22.49 4.63 14.76
C ASN A 205 22.49 3.08 14.65
N ASN A 206 21.99 2.54 13.53
CA ASN A 206 21.83 1.09 13.30
C ASN A 206 20.84 0.40 14.27
N ASP A 207 19.98 1.16 14.96
CA ASP A 207 18.92 0.60 15.80
C ASP A 207 17.72 0.17 14.94
N SER A 208 17.77 -1.08 14.46
CA SER A 208 16.70 -1.69 13.67
C SER A 208 15.37 -1.74 14.43
N THR A 209 15.39 -1.79 15.77
CA THR A 209 14.17 -1.83 16.58
C THR A 209 13.47 -0.47 16.61
N ALA A 210 14.23 0.61 16.73
CA ALA A 210 13.68 1.96 16.63
C ALA A 210 13.08 2.24 15.24
N ILE A 211 13.78 1.85 14.17
CA ILE A 211 13.28 2.01 12.79
C ILE A 211 12.03 1.17 12.56
N ARG A 212 12.04 -0.10 12.98
CA ARG A 212 10.89 -1.01 12.89
C ARG A 212 9.66 -0.41 13.58
N THR A 213 9.82 0.06 14.82
CA THR A 213 8.74 0.69 15.59
C THR A 213 8.18 1.92 14.87
N TRP A 214 9.05 2.77 14.34
CA TRP A 214 8.65 3.94 13.55
C TRP A 214 7.82 3.56 12.32
N ILE A 215 8.23 2.52 11.60
CA ILE A 215 7.55 2.02 10.41
C ILE A 215 6.17 1.44 10.76
N TYR A 216 6.07 0.66 11.84
CA TYR A 216 4.79 0.07 12.24
C TYR A 216 3.79 1.13 12.68
N GLU A 217 4.21 2.13 13.46
CA GLU A 217 3.39 3.27 13.85
C GLU A 217 2.92 4.10 12.63
N MET A 218 3.84 4.34 11.68
CA MET A 218 3.54 5.02 10.43
C MET A 218 2.50 4.24 9.61
N LEU A 219 2.72 2.94 9.40
CA LEU A 219 1.84 2.10 8.59
C LEU A 219 0.47 1.88 9.24
N ASN A 220 0.41 1.84 10.57
CA ASN A 220 -0.85 1.83 11.29
C ASN A 220 -1.69 3.07 10.93
N THR A 221 -1.05 4.25 10.86
CA THR A 221 -1.71 5.48 10.42
C THR A 221 -2.10 5.47 8.94
N VAL A 222 -1.24 4.93 8.07
CA VAL A 222 -1.56 4.77 6.64
C VAL A 222 -2.81 3.90 6.44
N ASN A 223 -2.96 2.82 7.20
CA ASN A 223 -4.17 2.00 7.12
C ASN A 223 -5.43 2.79 7.47
N GLU A 224 -5.41 3.56 8.57
CA GLU A 224 -6.54 4.41 8.97
C GLU A 224 -6.95 5.38 7.85
N ILE A 225 -5.97 6.03 7.22
CA ILE A 225 -6.15 6.96 6.10
C ILE A 225 -6.87 6.30 4.90
N TYR A 226 -6.60 5.02 4.65
CA TYR A 226 -7.11 4.28 3.50
C TYR A 226 -8.45 3.57 3.73
N LEU A 227 -8.91 3.45 4.98
CA LEU A 227 -10.22 2.85 5.31
C LEU A 227 -11.40 3.46 4.53
N PRO A 228 -11.51 4.80 4.35
CA PRO A 228 -12.61 5.40 3.58
C PRO A 228 -12.65 5.01 2.10
N LEU A 229 -11.52 4.55 1.53
CA LEU A 229 -11.43 4.02 0.16
C LEU A 229 -11.67 2.50 0.10
N ASN A 230 -11.98 1.87 1.24
CA ASN A 230 -12.08 0.42 1.43
C ASN A 230 -10.80 -0.34 1.02
N ILE A 231 -9.63 0.26 1.30
CA ILE A 231 -8.31 -0.32 1.05
C ILE A 231 -7.68 -0.73 2.39
N ARG A 232 -7.12 -1.94 2.45
CA ARG A 232 -6.26 -2.41 3.54
C ARG A 232 -4.82 -2.51 3.03
N VAL A 233 -3.86 -1.99 3.80
CA VAL A 233 -2.44 -2.01 3.44
C VAL A 233 -1.73 -2.94 4.40
N THR A 234 -1.30 -4.10 3.93
CA THR A 234 -0.73 -5.15 4.77
C THR A 234 0.76 -5.23 4.54
N LEU A 235 1.55 -5.13 5.62
CA LEU A 235 3.00 -5.31 5.55
C LEU A 235 3.33 -6.78 5.36
N VAL A 236 3.88 -7.12 4.20
CA VAL A 236 4.34 -8.49 3.89
C VAL A 236 5.84 -8.62 4.04
N GLY A 237 6.59 -7.52 4.00
CA GLY A 237 8.03 -7.56 4.23
C GLY A 237 8.67 -6.23 4.61
N LEU A 238 9.79 -6.31 5.31
CA LEU A 238 10.63 -5.18 5.67
C LEU A 238 12.09 -5.50 5.37
N GLU A 239 12.78 -4.68 4.59
CA GLU A 239 14.18 -4.90 4.23
C GLU A 239 15.06 -3.73 4.63
N PHE A 240 16.14 -4.03 5.34
CA PHE A 240 17.13 -3.06 5.77
C PHE A 240 18.40 -3.22 4.93
N TRP A 241 18.79 -2.15 4.24
CA TRP A 241 20.10 -2.05 3.60
C TRP A 241 21.17 -1.70 4.65
N SER A 242 21.35 -2.62 5.60
CA SER A 242 22.15 -2.43 6.83
C SER A 242 23.63 -2.15 6.57
N ASN A 243 24.19 -2.68 5.48
CA ASN A 243 25.61 -2.51 5.15
C ASN A 243 25.87 -1.39 4.14
N ARG A 244 25.04 -1.32 3.10
CA ARG A 244 25.12 -0.37 1.99
C ARG A 244 23.83 -0.42 1.20
N ASP A 245 23.54 0.64 0.45
CA ASP A 245 22.45 0.63 -0.51
C ASP A 245 22.69 -0.38 -1.64
N LEU A 246 21.62 -1.04 -2.09
CA LEU A 246 21.66 -1.95 -3.24
C LEU A 246 21.41 -1.24 -4.57
N ILE A 247 21.01 0.02 -4.51
CA ILE A 247 20.94 0.95 -5.65
C ILE A 247 21.70 2.23 -5.31
N ASN A 248 21.96 3.06 -6.30
CA ASN A 248 22.47 4.40 -6.06
C ASN A 248 21.30 5.35 -5.69
N VAL A 249 21.16 5.68 -4.40
CA VAL A 249 20.18 6.68 -3.93
C VAL A 249 20.76 8.08 -4.13
N THR A 250 20.13 8.89 -4.99
CA THR A 250 20.62 10.21 -5.40
C THR A 250 19.72 11.33 -4.90
N PHE A 251 20.15 12.58 -5.05
CA PHE A 251 19.34 13.77 -4.76
C PHE A 251 18.15 13.90 -5.73
N THR A 252 18.26 13.33 -6.94
CA THR A 252 17.20 13.38 -7.95
C THR A 252 16.24 12.21 -7.75
N ALA A 253 15.01 12.52 -7.32
CA ALA A 253 13.99 11.52 -7.01
C ALA A 253 13.70 10.59 -8.21
N ASP A 254 13.64 11.14 -9.42
CA ASP A 254 13.38 10.38 -10.66
C ASP A 254 14.44 9.28 -10.90
N ASP A 255 15.73 9.59 -10.71
CA ASP A 255 16.82 8.62 -10.92
C ASP A 255 16.84 7.52 -9.86
N THR A 256 16.51 7.88 -8.61
CA THR A 256 16.38 6.91 -7.52
C THR A 256 15.19 6.00 -7.77
N MET A 257 14.03 6.55 -8.15
CA MET A 257 12.82 5.81 -8.48
C MET A 257 13.01 4.85 -9.66
N ASP A 258 13.70 5.31 -10.71
CA ASP A 258 14.07 4.46 -11.85
C ASP A 258 14.90 3.25 -11.39
N SER A 259 15.94 3.50 -10.59
CA SER A 259 16.85 2.46 -10.11
C SER A 259 16.15 1.50 -9.12
N PHE A 260 15.29 2.02 -8.27
CA PHE A 260 14.52 1.24 -7.30
C PHE A 260 13.49 0.34 -8.00
N GLY A 261 12.82 0.83 -9.05
CA GLY A 261 11.94 0.03 -9.90
C GLY A 261 12.68 -1.10 -10.62
N GLU A 262 13.89 -0.86 -11.11
CA GLU A 262 14.73 -1.91 -11.73
C GLU A 262 15.17 -2.95 -10.71
N TRP A 263 15.64 -2.52 -9.53
CA TRP A 263 16.01 -3.42 -8.43
C TRP A 263 14.82 -4.26 -7.96
N ARG A 264 13.63 -3.66 -7.80
CA ARG A 264 12.40 -4.40 -7.42
C ARG A 264 12.13 -5.57 -8.35
N VAL A 265 12.27 -5.37 -9.67
CA VAL A 265 12.00 -6.43 -10.67
C VAL A 265 13.12 -7.46 -10.75
N SER A 266 14.37 -7.01 -10.73
CA SER A 266 15.53 -7.89 -10.92
C SER A 266 15.92 -8.67 -9.67
N ASP A 267 15.51 -8.20 -8.48
CA ASP A 267 15.87 -8.79 -7.20
C ASP A 267 14.63 -9.10 -6.34
N LEU A 268 13.98 -8.10 -5.76
CA LEU A 268 12.96 -8.28 -4.71
C LEU A 268 11.79 -9.19 -5.12
N LEU A 269 11.23 -8.98 -6.33
CA LEU A 269 10.10 -9.78 -6.84
C LEU A 269 10.44 -11.26 -7.06
N ASN A 270 11.73 -11.61 -7.15
CA ASN A 270 12.15 -13.00 -7.33
C ASN A 270 12.16 -13.79 -6.01
N ARG A 271 12.13 -13.09 -4.87
CA ARG A 271 12.25 -13.69 -3.52
C ARG A 271 11.05 -13.38 -2.60
N LYS A 272 10.28 -12.32 -2.87
CA LYS A 272 9.08 -11.97 -2.11
C LYS A 272 7.96 -11.47 -3.02
N ARG A 273 6.80 -12.16 -3.01
CA ARG A 273 5.56 -11.67 -3.65
C ARG A 273 5.02 -10.47 -2.88
N HIS A 274 4.66 -9.41 -3.61
CA HIS A 274 4.07 -8.19 -3.08
C HIS A 274 3.55 -7.30 -4.21
N ASP A 275 2.61 -6.41 -3.89
CA ASP A 275 1.96 -5.52 -4.85
C ASP A 275 2.74 -4.23 -5.05
N TYR A 276 3.23 -3.64 -3.96
CA TYR A 276 3.84 -2.31 -3.93
C TYR A 276 5.08 -2.29 -3.03
N ALA A 277 6.13 -1.59 -3.45
CA ALA A 277 7.33 -1.41 -2.63
C ALA A 277 7.59 0.07 -2.35
N GLN A 278 7.89 0.41 -1.09
CA GLN A 278 8.15 1.77 -0.64
C GLN A 278 9.59 1.90 -0.15
N LEU A 279 10.39 2.76 -0.78
CA LEU A 279 11.72 3.13 -0.30
C LEU A 279 11.61 4.28 0.71
N LEU A 280 12.25 4.12 1.86
CA LEU A 280 12.41 5.13 2.91
C LEU A 280 13.86 5.61 2.92
N THR A 281 14.08 6.91 2.73
CA THR A 281 15.42 7.53 2.68
C THR A 281 15.56 8.72 3.62
N ASN A 282 16.77 9.01 4.09
CA ASN A 282 17.12 10.26 4.76
C ASN A 282 17.86 11.24 3.83
N ILE A 283 18.10 10.87 2.57
CA ILE A 283 18.68 11.75 1.57
C ILE A 283 17.75 12.94 1.31
N THR A 284 18.35 14.13 1.18
CA THR A 284 17.61 15.35 0.82
C THR A 284 17.39 15.35 -0.68
N LEU A 285 16.14 15.38 -1.13
CA LEU A 285 15.83 15.36 -2.56
C LEU A 285 15.84 16.78 -3.15
N ASP A 286 16.13 16.89 -4.44
CA ASP A 286 16.08 18.13 -5.20
C ASP A 286 14.70 18.82 -5.04
N PHE A 287 14.71 20.15 -5.06
CA PHE A 287 13.52 21.00 -4.86
C PHE A 287 12.79 20.79 -3.53
N ASP A 288 13.50 20.26 -2.51
CA ASP A 288 12.96 19.92 -1.19
C ASP A 288 11.75 18.96 -1.26
N SER A 289 11.77 18.06 -2.26
CA SER A 289 10.75 17.02 -2.38
C SER A 289 10.75 16.10 -1.17
N LEU A 290 9.55 15.68 -0.74
CA LEU A 290 9.35 14.74 0.36
C LEU A 290 9.09 13.31 -0.08
N GLY A 291 8.73 13.13 -1.34
CA GLY A 291 8.34 11.84 -1.88
C GLY A 291 8.08 11.91 -3.37
N MET A 292 8.00 10.72 -3.96
CA MET A 292 7.65 10.53 -5.35
C MET A 292 7.08 9.12 -5.57
N ALA A 293 6.08 9.02 -6.42
CA ALA A 293 5.58 7.77 -6.97
C ALA A 293 5.19 7.93 -8.43
N PHE A 294 5.14 6.81 -9.15
CA PHE A 294 4.62 6.81 -10.51
C PHE A 294 3.09 6.83 -10.47
N ILE A 295 2.49 7.85 -11.09
CA ILE A 295 1.02 7.89 -11.27
C ILE A 295 0.59 6.63 -12.03
N ASP A 296 -0.50 5.98 -11.63
CA ASP A 296 -1.02 4.73 -12.20
C ASP A 296 -0.05 3.52 -12.11
N GLY A 297 0.92 3.58 -11.21
CA GLY A 297 1.97 2.58 -11.03
C GLY A 297 1.57 1.29 -10.33
N MET A 298 0.47 1.27 -9.57
CA MET A 298 0.09 0.10 -8.76
C MET A 298 -0.07 -1.17 -9.62
N CYS A 299 0.46 -2.30 -9.12
CA CYS A 299 0.62 -3.59 -9.81
C CYS A 299 1.59 -3.64 -10.99
N LYS A 300 2.15 -2.52 -11.46
CA LYS A 300 3.09 -2.52 -12.59
C LYS A 300 4.50 -2.91 -12.13
N SER A 301 5.15 -3.86 -12.80
CA SER A 301 6.42 -4.44 -12.33
C SER A 301 7.49 -3.41 -11.96
N TYR A 302 7.81 -2.49 -12.88
CA TYR A 302 8.84 -1.46 -12.66
C TYR A 302 8.31 -0.16 -12.01
N ARG A 303 6.99 0.01 -11.91
CA ARG A 303 6.35 1.28 -11.53
C ARG A 303 5.53 1.22 -10.25
N SER A 304 5.29 0.03 -9.70
CA SER A 304 4.60 -0.17 -8.41
C SER A 304 5.59 0.04 -7.25
N VAL A 305 6.20 1.22 -7.27
CA VAL A 305 7.21 1.68 -6.32
C VAL A 305 6.93 3.11 -5.89
N GLY A 306 7.38 3.46 -4.69
CA GLY A 306 7.40 4.83 -4.19
C GLY A 306 8.69 5.12 -3.44
N LEU A 307 9.00 6.40 -3.30
CA LEU A 307 10.10 6.96 -2.50
C LEU A 307 9.51 7.97 -1.51
N ILE A 308 9.87 7.87 -0.24
CA ILE A 308 9.54 8.88 0.76
C ILE A 308 10.77 9.22 1.60
N ARG A 309 10.86 10.49 1.99
CA ARG A 309 11.91 10.99 2.85
C ARG A 309 11.49 10.99 4.31
N ASP A 310 12.29 10.36 5.15
CA ASP A 310 12.15 10.39 6.60
C ASP A 310 12.68 11.71 7.20
N CYS A 311 11.94 12.79 6.96
CA CYS A 311 12.32 14.16 7.38
C CYS A 311 11.43 14.73 8.50
N SER A 312 10.49 13.93 9.01
CA SER A 312 9.53 14.37 10.02
C SER A 312 9.99 13.99 11.42
N ASN A 313 9.57 14.80 12.40
CA ASN A 313 9.68 14.47 13.81
C ASN A 313 8.51 13.61 14.32
N THR A 314 7.44 13.46 13.51
CA THR A 314 6.23 12.70 13.87
C THR A 314 5.90 11.67 12.79
N THR A 315 5.47 10.47 13.22
CA THR A 315 5.05 9.36 12.35
C THR A 315 3.82 9.73 11.53
N PHE A 316 2.90 10.52 12.09
CA PHE A 316 1.69 11.00 11.40
C PHE A 316 2.01 11.72 10.08
N LYS A 317 2.97 12.64 10.10
CA LYS A 317 3.33 13.40 8.90
C LYS A 317 3.99 12.52 7.84
N THR A 318 4.86 11.59 8.24
CA THR A 318 5.46 10.61 7.31
C THR A 318 4.39 9.68 6.73
N ALA A 319 3.40 9.28 7.52
CA ALA A 319 2.27 8.48 7.06
C ALA A 319 1.40 9.22 6.03
N VAL A 320 1.17 10.52 6.21
CA VAL A 320 0.47 11.34 5.18
C VAL A 320 1.27 11.41 3.89
N ILE A 321 2.60 11.58 3.96
CA ILE A 321 3.47 11.58 2.77
C ILE A 321 3.40 10.21 2.07
N MET A 322 3.51 9.11 2.82
CA MET A 322 3.39 7.76 2.25
C MET A 322 2.01 7.53 1.61
N ALA A 323 0.94 7.95 2.28
CA ALA A 323 -0.41 7.83 1.73
C ALA A 323 -0.59 8.65 0.46
N HIS A 324 0.00 9.86 0.39
CA HIS A 324 0.02 10.69 -0.82
C HIS A 324 0.69 9.98 -1.99
N GLU A 325 1.90 9.45 -1.80
CA GLU A 325 2.64 8.77 -2.88
C GLU A 325 1.95 7.46 -3.31
N MET A 326 1.41 6.69 -2.36
CA MET A 326 0.56 5.54 -2.69
C MET A 326 -0.71 5.94 -3.46
N GLY A 327 -1.28 7.12 -3.17
CA GLY A 327 -2.44 7.68 -3.86
C GLY A 327 -2.14 7.94 -5.34
N HIS A 328 -0.96 8.48 -5.65
CA HIS A 328 -0.49 8.60 -7.04
C HIS A 328 -0.43 7.24 -7.75
N SER A 329 0.14 6.22 -7.09
CA SER A 329 0.18 4.86 -7.64
C SER A 329 -1.20 4.27 -7.92
N LEU A 330 -2.21 4.68 -7.15
CA LEU A 330 -3.64 4.37 -7.34
C LEU A 330 -4.36 5.33 -8.29
N GLY A 331 -3.62 6.12 -9.07
CA GLY A 331 -4.12 6.99 -10.14
C GLY A 331 -4.66 8.34 -9.69
N MET A 332 -4.50 8.72 -8.42
CA MET A 332 -4.95 10.02 -7.91
C MET A 332 -4.00 11.14 -8.34
N HIS A 333 -4.56 12.27 -8.74
CA HIS A 333 -3.82 13.47 -9.10
C HIS A 333 -3.82 14.47 -7.93
N HIS A 334 -2.87 15.41 -7.97
CA HIS A 334 -2.88 16.54 -7.07
C HIS A 334 -4.20 17.31 -7.10
N ASP A 335 -4.64 17.73 -5.92
CA ASP A 335 -5.84 18.52 -5.75
C ASP A 335 -5.74 19.88 -6.45
N SER A 336 -6.77 20.20 -7.23
CA SER A 336 -6.99 21.53 -7.78
C SER A 336 -7.84 22.39 -6.84
N LYS A 337 -7.98 23.70 -7.15
CA LYS A 337 -8.78 24.63 -6.34
C LYS A 337 -10.25 24.25 -6.20
N SER A 338 -10.80 23.41 -7.09
CA SER A 338 -12.19 22.96 -7.03
C SER A 338 -12.40 21.71 -6.19
N CYS A 339 -11.32 21.03 -5.78
CA CYS A 339 -11.40 19.83 -4.97
C CYS A 339 -11.79 20.16 -3.53
N LYS A 340 -12.70 19.35 -2.97
CA LYS A 340 -13.26 19.61 -1.63
C LYS A 340 -12.90 18.47 -0.69
N CYS A 341 -12.52 18.82 0.53
CA CYS A 341 -12.37 17.91 1.65
C CYS A 341 -12.84 18.57 2.94
N VAL A 342 -13.21 17.75 3.92
CA VAL A 342 -13.78 18.20 5.20
C VAL A 342 -12.74 18.94 6.05
N ALA A 343 -11.48 18.55 5.92
CA ALA A 343 -10.33 19.19 6.55
C ALA A 343 -9.23 19.42 5.50
N SER A 344 -8.86 20.68 5.29
CA SER A 344 -7.88 21.14 4.30
C SER A 344 -6.55 21.48 4.97
N PRO A 345 -5.39 21.24 4.32
CA PRO A 345 -5.21 20.63 3.00
C PRO A 345 -5.43 19.10 3.02
N CYS A 346 -6.10 18.59 1.97
CA CYS A 346 -6.36 17.17 1.78
C CYS A 346 -5.06 16.42 1.44
N ILE A 347 -5.06 15.08 1.56
CA ILE A 347 -3.88 14.23 1.33
C ILE A 347 -3.21 14.53 -0.01
N MET A 348 -3.97 14.62 -1.11
CA MET A 348 -3.43 14.85 -2.46
C MET A 348 -3.08 16.31 -2.75
N SER A 349 -2.94 17.17 -1.75
CA SER A 349 -2.45 18.53 -1.96
C SER A 349 -1.00 18.52 -2.44
N LYS A 350 -0.67 19.28 -3.49
CA LYS A 350 0.68 19.34 -4.09
C LYS A 350 1.80 19.73 -3.10
N ALA A 351 1.45 20.51 -2.09
CA ALA A 351 2.35 20.96 -1.04
C ALA A 351 1.88 20.40 0.29
N LEU A 352 2.81 19.93 1.10
CA LEU A 352 2.50 19.50 2.45
C LEU A 352 2.15 20.74 3.29
N GLY A 353 0.91 20.78 3.77
CA GLY A 353 0.43 21.84 4.65
C GLY A 353 1.16 21.89 5.99
N LYS A 354 0.93 22.96 6.76
CA LYS A 354 1.36 23.06 8.16
C LYS A 354 0.55 22.13 9.08
N GLN A 355 -0.67 21.79 8.67
CA GLN A 355 -1.56 20.87 9.36
C GLN A 355 -2.10 19.90 8.30
N PRO A 356 -1.29 18.92 7.83
CA PRO A 356 -1.79 17.91 6.92
C PRO A 356 -3.02 17.22 7.48
N SER A 357 -4.03 17.10 6.63
CA SER A 357 -5.22 16.29 6.91
C SER A 357 -4.96 14.83 6.57
N LYS A 358 -5.78 13.96 7.16
CA LYS A 358 -5.82 12.51 6.88
C LYS A 358 -6.91 12.13 5.87
N VAL A 359 -7.57 13.10 5.26
CA VAL A 359 -8.71 12.85 4.36
C VAL A 359 -8.33 13.09 2.91
N PHE A 360 -8.80 12.19 2.05
CA PHE A 360 -8.78 12.36 0.60
C PHE A 360 -9.87 13.36 0.16
N SER A 361 -9.63 14.07 -0.96
CA SER A 361 -10.59 15.02 -1.52
C SER A 361 -11.63 14.30 -2.37
N SER A 362 -12.73 14.99 -2.69
CA SER A 362 -13.71 14.50 -3.67
C SER A 362 -13.08 14.13 -5.03
N CYS A 363 -12.08 14.90 -5.47
CA CYS A 363 -11.37 14.62 -6.73
C CYS A 363 -10.54 13.32 -6.63
N SER A 364 -9.93 13.06 -5.47
CA SER A 364 -9.16 11.84 -5.25
C SER A 364 -10.04 10.59 -5.38
N TYR A 365 -11.28 10.64 -4.88
CA TYR A 365 -12.25 9.54 -5.07
C TYR A 365 -12.64 9.36 -6.54
N ASP A 366 -12.87 10.46 -7.27
CA ASP A 366 -13.23 10.40 -8.70
C ASP A 366 -12.08 9.84 -9.55
N ASP A 367 -10.85 10.26 -9.27
CA ASP A 367 -9.64 9.76 -9.92
C ASP A 367 -9.42 8.27 -9.63
N TYR A 368 -9.55 7.86 -8.37
CA TYR A 368 -9.40 6.47 -7.97
C TYR A 368 -10.45 5.57 -8.64
N ASN A 369 -11.71 6.01 -8.67
CA ASN A 369 -12.78 5.30 -9.39
C ASN A 369 -12.47 5.17 -10.88
N THR A 370 -11.99 6.26 -11.50
CA THR A 370 -11.59 6.26 -12.91
C THR A 370 -10.43 5.30 -13.15
N TYR A 371 -9.43 5.29 -12.26
CA TYR A 371 -8.30 4.37 -12.30
C TYR A 371 -8.74 2.91 -12.21
N LEU A 372 -9.60 2.55 -11.25
CA LEU A 372 -10.13 1.19 -11.11
C LEU A 372 -10.90 0.74 -12.36
N LEU A 373 -11.76 1.61 -12.92
CA LEU A 373 -12.54 1.29 -14.11
C LEU A 373 -11.67 1.13 -15.36
N LYS A 374 -10.63 1.96 -15.50
CA LYS A 374 -9.74 1.99 -16.66
C LYS A 374 -8.72 0.86 -16.63
N TYR A 375 -8.02 0.68 -15.51
CA TYR A 375 -6.87 -0.22 -15.41
C TYR A 375 -7.17 -1.57 -14.76
N LYS A 376 -8.23 -1.66 -13.93
CA LYS A 376 -8.66 -2.91 -13.27
C LYS A 376 -7.49 -3.69 -12.64
N PRO A 377 -6.69 -3.04 -11.76
CA PRO A 377 -5.49 -3.64 -11.19
C PRO A 377 -5.81 -4.96 -10.48
N LYS A 378 -5.18 -6.03 -10.95
CA LYS A 378 -5.49 -7.40 -10.55
C LYS A 378 -4.91 -7.77 -9.18
N CYS A 379 -3.72 -7.27 -8.86
CA CYS A 379 -2.95 -7.70 -7.70
C CYS A 379 -3.56 -7.25 -6.36
N ILE A 380 -4.38 -6.20 -6.37
CA ILE A 380 -5.00 -5.66 -5.16
C ILE A 380 -6.36 -6.27 -4.81
N LEU A 381 -6.72 -7.39 -5.46
CA LEU A 381 -8.03 -8.03 -5.30
C LEU A 381 -8.01 -9.17 -4.28
N ASP A 382 -6.88 -9.86 -4.16
CA ASP A 382 -6.71 -10.94 -3.21
C ASP A 382 -6.32 -10.43 -1.82
N PRO A 383 -7.00 -10.87 -0.75
CA PRO A 383 -6.52 -10.65 0.60
C PRO A 383 -5.25 -11.46 0.86
N PRO A 384 -4.34 -10.97 1.73
CA PRO A 384 -3.30 -11.83 2.30
C PRO A 384 -3.99 -12.98 3.06
N LEU A 385 -3.32 -14.15 3.11
CA LEU A 385 -3.83 -15.30 3.85
C LEU A 385 -4.12 -14.90 5.30
N ARG A 386 -5.26 -15.37 5.81
CA ARG A 386 -5.64 -15.23 7.21
C ARG A 386 -5.57 -16.61 7.83
N LYS A 387 -4.71 -16.77 8.81
CA LYS A 387 -4.91 -17.78 9.83
C LYS A 387 -4.53 -17.13 11.15
N ASP A 388 -5.38 -17.42 12.11
CA ASP A 388 -5.12 -17.23 13.52
C ASP A 388 -5.12 -15.76 13.97
N ILE A 389 -6.30 -15.14 13.90
CA ILE A 389 -6.62 -13.93 14.68
C ILE A 389 -6.74 -14.33 16.15
N ALA A 390 -5.61 -14.47 16.83
CA ALA A 390 -5.62 -14.92 18.19
C ALA A 390 -5.97 -13.77 19.16
N SER A 391 -7.26 -13.54 19.48
CA SER A 391 -7.70 -12.75 20.67
C SER A 391 -9.19 -12.86 20.98
N PRO A 392 -9.72 -12.26 22.08
CA PRO A 392 -11.15 -12.24 22.34
C PRO A 392 -11.88 -11.39 21.28
N ALA A 393 -12.55 -12.08 20.38
CA ALA A 393 -13.86 -11.74 19.80
C ALA A 393 -14.49 -10.41 20.25
N VAL A 394 -14.53 -9.41 19.36
CA VAL A 394 -15.35 -8.20 19.48
C VAL A 394 -16.52 -8.29 18.52
N CYS A 395 -17.58 -8.90 19.03
CA CYS A 395 -18.77 -9.14 18.23
C CYS A 395 -19.39 -7.85 17.67
N GLY A 396 -19.52 -7.81 16.35
CA GLY A 396 -20.23 -6.78 15.58
C GLY A 396 -19.31 -5.78 14.87
N ASN A 397 -18.02 -6.08 14.69
CA ASN A 397 -17.04 -5.22 14.03
C ASN A 397 -16.77 -5.60 12.54
N GLU A 398 -17.53 -6.55 11.99
CA GLU A 398 -17.40 -7.11 10.63
C GLU A 398 -16.05 -7.79 10.34
N ILE A 399 -15.34 -8.21 11.39
CA ILE A 399 -14.09 -8.97 11.30
C ILE A 399 -14.35 -10.29 12.01
N TRP A 400 -14.12 -11.41 11.33
CA TRP A 400 -14.23 -12.73 11.96
C TRP A 400 -12.99 -13.05 12.79
N GLU A 401 -13.15 -13.24 14.11
CA GLU A 401 -12.06 -13.34 15.09
C GLU A 401 -12.06 -14.71 15.84
N GLU A 402 -10.92 -15.12 16.46
CA GLU A 402 -10.86 -16.38 17.23
C GLU A 402 -11.79 -16.31 18.45
N GLY A 403 -12.78 -17.22 18.52
CA GLY A 403 -13.81 -17.22 19.57
C GLY A 403 -15.18 -16.77 19.08
N GLU A 404 -15.23 -16.15 17.89
CA GLU A 404 -16.46 -15.95 17.12
C GLU A 404 -16.58 -17.08 16.10
N GLU A 405 -17.79 -17.51 15.86
CA GLU A 405 -18.07 -18.39 14.74
C GLU A 405 -18.47 -17.58 13.49
N CYS A 406 -18.75 -16.28 13.65
CA CYS A 406 -19.16 -15.32 12.61
C CYS A 406 -19.14 -13.86 13.09
N ASP A 407 -19.06 -12.87 12.20
CA ASP A 407 -19.31 -11.45 12.54
C ASP A 407 -19.89 -10.68 11.35
N CYS A 408 -21.19 -10.37 11.47
CA CYS A 408 -21.96 -9.67 10.45
C CYS A 408 -22.24 -8.19 10.78
N GLY A 409 -21.52 -7.61 11.74
CA GLY A 409 -21.75 -6.26 12.24
C GLY A 409 -22.80 -6.20 13.35
N SER A 410 -23.27 -4.98 13.66
CA SER A 410 -24.26 -4.76 14.73
C SER A 410 -25.59 -5.49 14.46
N PRO A 411 -26.39 -5.81 15.50
CA PRO A 411 -27.73 -6.39 15.32
C PRO A 411 -28.68 -5.57 14.45
N GLU A 412 -28.44 -4.26 14.32
CA GLU A 412 -29.24 -3.34 13.50
C GLU A 412 -28.87 -3.44 12.00
N ASP A 413 -27.61 -3.74 11.70
CA ASP A 413 -27.05 -3.78 10.35
C ASP A 413 -26.90 -5.21 9.78
N CYS A 414 -26.82 -6.21 10.65
CA CYS A 414 -26.60 -7.59 10.24
C CYS A 414 -27.80 -8.16 9.47
N GLN A 415 -27.53 -8.58 8.23
CA GLN A 415 -28.50 -9.26 7.37
C GLN A 415 -28.15 -10.75 7.16
N ASN A 416 -27.13 -11.25 7.86
CA ASN A 416 -26.62 -12.59 7.63
C ASN A 416 -27.45 -13.65 8.37
N PRO A 417 -28.14 -14.57 7.67
CA PRO A 417 -28.97 -15.58 8.33
C PRO A 417 -28.17 -16.70 9.02
N CYS A 418 -26.85 -16.67 8.91
CA CYS A 418 -25.94 -17.66 9.48
C CYS A 418 -25.37 -17.23 10.83
N CYS A 419 -25.43 -15.93 11.13
CA CYS A 419 -24.78 -15.35 12.30
C CYS A 419 -25.78 -14.71 13.24
N ASP A 420 -25.63 -14.98 14.52
CA ASP A 420 -26.31 -14.24 15.56
C ASP A 420 -25.47 -13.00 15.91
N ALA A 421 -25.89 -11.84 15.43
CA ALA A 421 -25.16 -10.57 15.59
C ALA A 421 -25.01 -10.08 17.04
N GLU A 422 -25.76 -10.65 17.99
CA GLU A 422 -25.66 -10.27 19.40
C GLU A 422 -24.60 -11.10 20.14
N THR A 423 -24.30 -12.30 19.61
CA THR A 423 -23.40 -13.28 20.25
C THR A 423 -22.18 -13.64 19.41
N CYS A 424 -22.20 -13.35 18.10
CA CYS A 424 -21.20 -13.73 17.11
C CYS A 424 -20.94 -15.25 17.06
N GLU A 425 -22.01 -15.99 17.34
CA GLU A 425 -22.09 -17.44 17.20
C GLU A 425 -22.88 -17.79 15.94
N LEU A 426 -22.51 -18.90 15.30
CA LEU A 426 -23.27 -19.43 14.20
C LEU A 426 -24.56 -20.03 14.76
N TYR A 427 -25.66 -19.87 14.04
CA TYR A 427 -26.88 -20.58 14.43
C TYR A 427 -26.65 -22.12 14.40
N PRO A 428 -27.38 -22.93 15.20
CA PRO A 428 -27.07 -24.36 15.45
C PRO A 428 -26.98 -25.33 14.25
N ALA A 429 -27.24 -24.88 13.02
CA ALA A 429 -27.13 -25.64 11.78
C ALA A 429 -26.09 -25.06 10.79
N ALA A 430 -25.43 -23.98 11.18
CA ALA A 430 -24.43 -23.26 10.41
C ALA A 430 -23.02 -23.72 10.80
N VAL A 431 -22.14 -23.85 9.81
CA VAL A 431 -20.73 -24.20 9.96
C VAL A 431 -19.82 -23.17 9.29
N CYS A 432 -20.42 -22.13 8.69
CA CYS A 432 -19.75 -20.97 8.14
C CYS A 432 -20.73 -19.81 8.05
N GLU A 433 -20.20 -18.60 8.03
CA GLU A 433 -20.96 -17.38 7.84
C GLU A 433 -20.67 -16.74 6.48
N ASP A 434 -19.43 -16.34 6.28
CA ASP A 434 -18.96 -15.59 5.12
C ASP A 434 -17.90 -16.39 4.36
N GLY A 435 -17.55 -15.91 3.18
CA GLY A 435 -16.47 -16.42 2.37
C GLY A 435 -16.95 -17.14 1.10
N PRO A 436 -16.14 -17.16 0.03
CA PRO A 436 -16.53 -17.73 -1.26
C PRO A 436 -16.89 -19.22 -1.20
N CYS A 437 -16.42 -19.94 -0.17
CA CYS A 437 -16.73 -21.34 0.07
C CYS A 437 -17.87 -21.59 1.05
N CYS A 438 -18.60 -20.55 1.47
CA CYS A 438 -19.81 -20.68 2.27
C CYS A 438 -21.08 -20.56 1.40
N HIS A 439 -22.05 -21.45 1.61
CA HIS A 439 -23.37 -21.34 0.99
C HIS A 439 -24.46 -21.86 1.92
N LYS A 440 -25.46 -21.01 2.21
CA LYS A 440 -26.55 -21.34 3.16
C LYS A 440 -25.98 -21.89 4.48
N CYS A 441 -24.97 -21.18 4.98
CA CYS A 441 -24.29 -21.50 6.23
C CYS A 441 -23.60 -22.86 6.26
N LYS A 442 -23.32 -23.46 5.10
CA LYS A 442 -22.57 -24.72 4.98
C LYS A 442 -21.38 -24.55 4.07
N PHE A 443 -20.28 -25.23 4.40
CA PHE A 443 -19.18 -25.35 3.47
C PHE A 443 -19.69 -25.95 2.15
N LYS A 444 -19.34 -25.30 1.05
CA LYS A 444 -19.52 -25.87 -0.28
C LYS A 444 -18.72 -27.17 -0.35
N THR A 445 -19.22 -28.14 -1.12
CA THR A 445 -18.57 -29.44 -1.27
C THR A 445 -17.14 -29.30 -1.81
N ALA A 446 -16.25 -30.22 -1.43
CA ALA A 446 -14.90 -30.24 -1.95
C ALA A 446 -14.92 -30.27 -3.50
N GLY A 447 -14.08 -29.45 -4.13
CA GLY A 447 -14.08 -29.29 -5.58
C GLY A 447 -15.12 -28.30 -6.13
N THR A 448 -15.90 -27.62 -5.28
CA THR A 448 -16.76 -26.52 -5.76
C THR A 448 -15.91 -25.32 -6.10
N GLU A 449 -16.00 -24.80 -7.33
CA GLU A 449 -15.29 -23.59 -7.73
C GLU A 449 -15.69 -22.40 -6.83
N CYS A 450 -14.68 -21.76 -6.24
CA CYS A 450 -14.87 -20.60 -5.36
C CYS A 450 -14.30 -19.33 -5.95
N ARG A 451 -13.28 -19.45 -6.80
CA ARG A 451 -12.79 -18.37 -7.63
C ARG A 451 -12.63 -18.88 -9.06
N PRO A 452 -13.42 -18.37 -10.01
CA PRO A 452 -13.22 -18.73 -11.41
C PRO A 452 -11.87 -18.22 -11.91
N ALA A 453 -11.23 -18.99 -12.79
CA ALA A 453 -10.11 -18.50 -13.57
C ALA A 453 -10.58 -17.31 -14.40
N ARG A 454 -9.90 -16.17 -14.26
CA ARG A 454 -10.31 -14.93 -14.91
C ARG A 454 -10.00 -14.90 -16.40
N ASP A 455 -8.88 -15.52 -16.76
CA ASP A 455 -8.39 -15.67 -18.12
C ASP A 455 -7.49 -16.90 -18.20
N GLU A 456 -6.89 -17.14 -19.37
CA GLU A 456 -6.06 -18.33 -19.62
C GLU A 456 -4.73 -18.34 -18.86
N CYS A 457 -4.35 -17.23 -18.20
CA CYS A 457 -3.15 -17.11 -17.39
C CYS A 457 -3.43 -17.19 -15.88
N ASP A 458 -4.66 -17.57 -15.51
CA ASP A 458 -5.13 -17.68 -14.15
C ASP A 458 -5.67 -19.10 -13.90
N VAL A 459 -5.52 -19.61 -12.68
CA VAL A 459 -6.03 -20.94 -12.30
C VAL A 459 -7.32 -20.75 -11.52
N ALA A 460 -8.29 -21.67 -11.66
CA ALA A 460 -9.50 -21.62 -10.85
C ALA A 460 -9.27 -22.35 -9.52
N GLU A 461 -9.60 -21.71 -8.39
CA GLU A 461 -9.55 -22.36 -7.09
C GLU A 461 -10.91 -22.94 -6.71
N HIS A 462 -10.81 -24.01 -5.95
CA HIS A 462 -11.94 -24.82 -5.54
C HIS A 462 -11.92 -25.00 -4.03
N CYS A 463 -13.11 -25.01 -3.44
CA CYS A 463 -13.28 -25.25 -2.02
C CYS A 463 -12.69 -26.60 -1.63
N THR A 464 -12.03 -26.61 -0.47
CA THR A 464 -11.51 -27.85 0.14
C THR A 464 -12.64 -28.71 0.72
N GLY A 465 -13.82 -28.12 0.94
CA GLY A 465 -14.94 -28.74 1.66
C GLY A 465 -14.79 -28.74 3.18
N GLN A 466 -13.73 -28.12 3.69
CA GLN A 466 -13.38 -28.07 5.11
C GLN A 466 -13.18 -26.63 5.62
N SER A 467 -13.25 -25.64 4.74
CA SER A 467 -13.10 -24.22 5.06
C SER A 467 -14.11 -23.39 4.25
N SER A 468 -14.50 -22.25 4.82
CA SER A 468 -15.31 -21.20 4.17
C SER A 468 -14.47 -20.27 3.29
N GLU A 469 -13.15 -20.28 3.47
CA GLU A 469 -12.21 -19.54 2.65
C GLU A 469 -11.88 -20.29 1.35
N CYS A 470 -11.69 -19.52 0.29
CA CYS A 470 -11.14 -20.04 -0.95
C CYS A 470 -9.62 -20.17 -0.79
N PRO A 471 -8.98 -21.24 -1.30
CA PRO A 471 -7.52 -21.35 -1.30
C PRO A 471 -6.81 -20.14 -1.91
N ARG A 472 -5.51 -20.01 -1.62
CA ARG A 472 -4.68 -18.92 -2.16
C ARG A 472 -4.81 -18.86 -3.68
N ASN A 473 -4.92 -17.65 -4.21
CA ASN A 473 -4.89 -17.38 -5.66
C ASN A 473 -3.56 -17.88 -6.26
N GLU A 474 -3.67 -18.95 -7.05
CA GLU A 474 -2.61 -19.52 -7.86
C GLU A 474 -2.73 -19.04 -9.31
N LEU A 475 -1.59 -18.68 -9.89
CA LEU A 475 -1.52 -18.19 -11.26
C LEU A 475 -1.01 -19.31 -12.17
N GLN A 476 -1.39 -19.24 -13.44
CA GLN A 476 -0.84 -20.17 -14.43
C GLN A 476 0.67 -19.97 -14.50
N ARG A 477 1.42 -21.08 -14.64
CA ARG A 477 2.88 -21.03 -14.76
C ARG A 477 3.35 -20.00 -15.80
N ASN A 478 4.38 -19.23 -15.44
CA ASN A 478 5.04 -18.33 -16.37
C ASN A 478 5.56 -19.11 -17.59
N GLY A 479 5.42 -18.53 -18.77
CA GLY A 479 5.81 -19.17 -20.03
C GLY A 479 4.73 -20.04 -20.68
N GLN A 480 3.56 -20.22 -20.05
CA GLN A 480 2.43 -20.88 -20.70
C GLN A 480 1.94 -20.05 -21.89
N PRO A 481 1.78 -20.60 -23.10
CA PRO A 481 1.29 -19.82 -24.24
C PRO A 481 -0.13 -19.29 -24.03
N CYS A 482 -0.37 -18.05 -24.42
CA CYS A 482 -1.64 -17.36 -24.26
C CYS A 482 -2.00 -16.52 -25.51
N LEU A 483 -3.26 -16.11 -25.60
CA LEU A 483 -3.88 -15.35 -26.68
C LEU A 483 -3.60 -15.97 -28.05
N LYS A 484 -3.87 -17.28 -28.17
CA LYS A 484 -3.60 -18.07 -29.39
C LYS A 484 -2.12 -17.99 -29.80
N ASN A 485 -1.20 -18.19 -28.85
CA ASN A 485 0.26 -18.09 -29.01
C ASN A 485 0.78 -16.69 -29.39
N SER A 486 -0.02 -15.64 -29.20
CA SER A 486 0.43 -14.25 -29.38
C SER A 486 1.34 -13.79 -28.24
N GLY A 487 1.26 -14.44 -27.07
CA GLY A 487 2.07 -14.14 -25.90
C GLY A 487 2.34 -15.37 -25.05
N TYR A 488 2.97 -15.14 -23.89
CA TYR A 488 3.19 -16.13 -22.84
C TYR A 488 2.75 -15.54 -21.50
N CYS A 489 2.17 -16.37 -20.64
CA CYS A 489 1.73 -15.96 -19.32
C CYS A 489 2.91 -15.47 -18.49
N TYR A 490 2.70 -14.38 -17.78
CA TYR A 490 3.65 -13.78 -16.86
C TYR A 490 2.90 -13.17 -15.68
N ASN A 491 3.05 -13.77 -14.51
CA ASN A 491 2.43 -13.37 -13.24
C ASN A 491 0.92 -13.09 -13.38
N GLY A 492 0.18 -14.01 -14.00
CA GLY A 492 -1.29 -13.91 -14.13
C GLY A 492 -1.80 -13.04 -15.28
N ASP A 493 -0.90 -12.48 -16.09
CA ASP A 493 -1.23 -11.69 -17.28
C ASP A 493 -0.63 -12.30 -18.54
N CYS A 494 -1.18 -11.94 -19.70
CA CYS A 494 -0.63 -12.25 -21.02
C CYS A 494 -0.09 -10.96 -21.69
N PRO A 495 1.13 -10.50 -21.33
CA PRO A 495 1.68 -9.26 -21.87
C PRO A 495 2.00 -9.40 -23.37
N ILE A 496 1.38 -8.54 -24.19
CA ILE A 496 1.65 -8.45 -25.63
C ILE A 496 1.87 -6.99 -26.04
N MET A 497 2.79 -6.77 -27.00
CA MET A 497 3.14 -5.43 -27.48
C MET A 497 1.94 -4.66 -28.04
N THR A 498 1.00 -5.34 -28.69
CA THR A 498 -0.22 -4.71 -29.24
C THR A 498 -1.06 -4.06 -28.15
N ASN A 499 -1.30 -4.76 -27.03
CA ASN A 499 -2.08 -4.23 -25.91
C ASN A 499 -1.35 -3.08 -25.22
N GLN A 500 -0.01 -3.15 -25.12
CA GLN A 500 0.80 -2.04 -24.61
C GLN A 500 0.69 -0.80 -25.51
N CYS A 501 0.74 -0.96 -26.84
CA CYS A 501 0.52 0.15 -27.77
C CYS A 501 -0.87 0.76 -27.63
N ILE A 502 -1.92 -0.07 -27.51
CA ILE A 502 -3.29 0.37 -27.29
C ILE A 502 -3.41 1.14 -25.97
N SER A 503 -2.78 0.65 -24.90
CA SER A 503 -2.79 1.31 -23.60
C SER A 503 -2.11 2.68 -23.62
N LEU A 504 -1.06 2.86 -24.44
CA LEU A 504 -0.30 4.11 -24.52
C LEU A 504 -0.93 5.14 -25.48
N PHE A 505 -1.51 4.68 -26.59
CA PHE A 505 -1.90 5.56 -27.70
C PHE A 505 -3.36 5.39 -28.17
N GLY A 506 -4.14 4.54 -27.49
CA GLY A 506 -5.55 4.31 -27.78
C GLY A 506 -5.82 3.13 -28.73
N SER A 507 -7.09 2.80 -28.91
CA SER A 507 -7.56 1.55 -29.56
C SER A 507 -7.14 1.34 -31.02
N ARG A 508 -6.65 2.39 -31.71
CA ARG A 508 -6.17 2.31 -33.11
C ARG A 508 -4.67 2.09 -33.23
N ALA A 509 -3.94 2.07 -32.12
CA ALA A 509 -2.51 1.86 -32.12
C ALA A 509 -2.17 0.39 -32.37
N THR A 510 -1.09 0.16 -33.11
CA THR A 510 -0.57 -1.18 -33.42
C THR A 510 0.94 -1.20 -33.18
N VAL A 511 1.56 -2.37 -33.16
CA VAL A 511 3.02 -2.49 -33.03
C VAL A 511 3.68 -1.94 -34.29
N ALA A 512 4.75 -1.15 -34.14
CA ALA A 512 5.52 -0.65 -35.27
C ALA A 512 6.32 -1.76 -35.97
N GLU A 513 6.81 -1.47 -37.17
CA GLU A 513 7.72 -2.37 -37.87
C GLU A 513 9.03 -2.60 -37.10
N ASP A 514 9.66 -3.76 -37.32
CA ASP A 514 10.90 -4.17 -36.67
C ASP A 514 12.06 -3.17 -36.86
N SER A 515 12.05 -2.45 -37.99
CA SER A 515 13.00 -1.39 -38.30
C SER A 515 13.03 -0.29 -37.23
N CYS A 516 11.88 0.04 -36.61
CA CYS A 516 11.80 1.03 -35.55
C CYS A 516 12.53 0.61 -34.28
N PHE A 517 12.56 -0.70 -33.97
CA PHE A 517 13.22 -1.20 -32.76
C PHE A 517 14.75 -1.12 -32.84
N GLN A 518 15.32 -0.93 -34.04
CA GLN A 518 16.76 -0.71 -34.21
C GLN A 518 17.24 0.58 -33.54
N GLU A 519 16.35 1.54 -33.27
CA GLU A 519 16.65 2.73 -32.47
C GLU A 519 17.13 2.39 -31.05
N ASN A 520 16.77 1.21 -30.53
CA ASN A 520 17.22 0.73 -29.22
C ASN A 520 18.72 0.36 -29.18
N LEU A 521 19.36 0.16 -30.33
CA LEU A 521 20.81 -0.08 -30.43
C LEU A 521 21.64 1.18 -30.14
N LYS A 522 21.02 2.37 -30.18
CA LYS A 522 21.75 3.64 -30.07
C LYS A 522 22.15 3.97 -28.63
N GLY A 523 21.47 3.42 -27.64
CA GLY A 523 21.65 3.84 -26.24
C GLY A 523 21.28 5.31 -26.05
N SER A 524 20.28 5.76 -26.81
CA SER A 524 19.82 7.15 -26.85
C SER A 524 18.95 7.47 -25.62
N LYS A 525 18.53 8.74 -25.49
CA LYS A 525 17.64 9.19 -24.41
C LYS A 525 16.40 8.30 -24.26
N HIS A 526 15.79 7.86 -25.36
CA HIS A 526 14.57 7.05 -25.34
C HIS A 526 14.78 5.60 -25.78
N GLY A 527 15.86 5.28 -26.50
CA GLY A 527 16.07 3.97 -27.11
C GLY A 527 17.28 3.27 -26.50
N TYR A 528 17.03 2.39 -25.54
CA TYR A 528 18.01 1.65 -24.75
C TYR A 528 17.35 0.40 -24.15
N CYS A 529 18.14 -0.50 -23.53
CA CYS A 529 17.62 -1.67 -22.82
C CYS A 529 17.74 -1.52 -21.31
N ALA A 530 18.93 -1.21 -20.80
CA ALA A 530 19.19 -1.12 -19.37
C ALA A 530 19.67 0.28 -18.97
N LYS A 531 19.63 0.59 -17.67
CA LYS A 531 20.23 1.79 -17.08
C LYS A 531 21.17 1.32 -15.98
N GLU A 532 22.42 1.76 -16.01
CA GLU A 532 23.37 1.51 -14.93
C GLU A 532 23.92 2.85 -14.46
N ASN A 533 23.71 3.20 -13.19
CA ASN A 533 24.15 4.46 -12.59
C ASN A 533 23.76 5.70 -13.42
N GLY A 534 22.52 5.76 -13.90
CA GLY A 534 22.05 6.86 -14.75
C GLY A 534 22.38 6.70 -16.24
N ARG A 535 23.36 5.87 -16.60
CA ARG A 535 23.79 5.67 -17.99
C ARG A 535 22.88 4.68 -18.71
N LYS A 536 22.31 5.12 -19.84
CA LYS A 536 21.50 4.30 -20.72
C LYS A 536 22.38 3.36 -21.54
N ILE A 537 22.13 2.07 -21.43
CA ILE A 537 22.87 1.01 -22.11
C ILE A 537 22.12 0.59 -23.36
N PRO A 538 22.76 0.65 -24.55
CA PRO A 538 22.14 0.18 -25.78
C PRO A 538 21.77 -1.30 -25.69
N CYS A 539 20.70 -1.69 -26.38
CA CYS A 539 20.37 -3.11 -26.49
C CYS A 539 21.44 -3.86 -27.30
N ALA A 540 21.63 -5.14 -27.01
CA ALA A 540 22.27 -6.03 -27.96
C ALA A 540 21.32 -6.27 -29.17
N PRO A 541 21.84 -6.67 -30.35
CA PRO A 541 21.01 -6.91 -31.53
C PRO A 541 19.81 -7.83 -31.31
N GLN A 542 19.97 -8.88 -30.50
CA GLN A 542 18.90 -9.83 -30.16
C GLN A 542 17.89 -9.28 -29.14
N ASP A 543 18.22 -8.20 -28.43
CA ASP A 543 17.41 -7.65 -27.34
C ASP A 543 16.61 -6.41 -27.75
N VAL A 544 16.71 -5.97 -29.01
CA VAL A 544 16.07 -4.74 -29.50
C VAL A 544 14.57 -4.68 -29.28
N LYS A 545 13.91 -5.85 -29.20
CA LYS A 545 12.48 -6.01 -28.90
C LYS A 545 12.13 -5.90 -27.41
N CYS A 546 13.11 -5.73 -26.52
CA CYS A 546 12.92 -5.64 -25.06
C CYS A 546 13.32 -4.27 -24.46
N GLY A 547 13.71 -3.32 -25.31
CA GLY A 547 13.96 -1.92 -24.95
C GLY A 547 12.69 -1.06 -24.99
N ARG A 548 12.77 0.11 -25.63
CA ARG A 548 11.62 0.99 -25.87
C ARG A 548 10.62 0.32 -26.80
N LEU A 549 9.33 0.44 -26.47
CA LEU A 549 8.25 0.01 -27.34
C LEU A 549 8.01 1.08 -28.43
N TYR A 550 7.90 0.61 -29.66
CA TYR A 550 7.53 1.42 -30.81
C TYR A 550 6.19 0.97 -31.37
N CYS A 551 5.31 1.93 -31.63
CA CYS A 551 3.95 1.74 -32.08
C CYS A 551 3.69 2.54 -33.37
N LEU A 552 2.78 2.04 -34.18
CA LEU A 552 2.20 2.74 -35.30
C LEU A 552 0.85 3.32 -34.88
N ASP A 553 0.73 4.65 -34.95
CA ASP A 553 -0.52 5.36 -34.70
C ASP A 553 -1.27 5.65 -36.00
N ASN A 554 -2.32 4.87 -36.23
CA ASN A 554 -3.18 5.00 -37.41
C ASN A 554 -4.25 6.10 -37.29
N SER A 555 -4.30 6.84 -36.17
CA SER A 555 -5.28 7.91 -35.95
C SER A 555 -4.84 9.29 -36.45
N SER A 556 -3.52 9.50 -36.60
CA SER A 556 -2.94 10.81 -36.90
C SER A 556 -2.84 11.07 -38.41
N ARG A 557 -3.17 12.30 -38.85
CA ARG A 557 -2.95 12.75 -40.25
C ARG A 557 -1.47 12.74 -40.66
N LYS A 558 -0.56 12.85 -39.68
CA LYS A 558 0.88 12.60 -39.84
C LYS A 558 1.18 11.21 -39.30
N LYS A 559 1.43 10.25 -40.20
CA LYS A 559 1.86 8.89 -39.83
C LYS A 559 3.29 8.98 -39.27
N ASN A 560 3.46 8.86 -37.95
CA ASN A 560 4.76 8.56 -37.37
C ASN A 560 4.87 7.03 -37.29
N PRO A 561 5.68 6.37 -38.15
CA PRO A 561 5.77 4.91 -38.18
C PRO A 561 6.44 4.32 -36.93
N CYS A 562 7.24 5.12 -36.22
CA CYS A 562 7.98 4.72 -35.03
C CYS A 562 7.58 5.60 -33.83
N LYS A 563 6.27 5.72 -33.54
CA LYS A 563 5.79 6.48 -32.39
C LYS A 563 6.20 5.76 -31.10
N MET A 564 6.73 6.50 -30.13
CA MET A 564 7.16 5.99 -28.84
C MET A 564 6.69 6.91 -27.71
N HIS A 565 6.52 6.33 -26.52
CA HIS A 565 6.18 7.09 -25.32
C HIS A 565 7.44 7.26 -24.48
N TYR A 566 7.73 8.49 -24.08
CA TYR A 566 8.86 8.81 -23.21
C TYR A 566 8.56 10.07 -22.40
N LEU A 567 8.82 10.01 -21.11
CA LEU A 567 8.80 11.15 -20.18
C LEU A 567 10.06 11.09 -19.33
N ASP A 568 10.68 12.24 -19.05
CA ASP A 568 11.89 12.27 -18.22
C ASP A 568 11.62 11.82 -16.78
N ALA A 569 10.43 12.14 -16.26
CA ALA A 569 9.98 11.77 -14.92
C ALA A 569 9.43 10.33 -14.80
N ASP A 570 9.29 9.62 -15.93
CA ASP A 570 8.82 8.23 -15.96
C ASP A 570 9.37 7.53 -17.19
N GLN A 571 10.66 7.16 -17.10
CA GLN A 571 11.39 6.60 -18.22
C GLN A 571 10.97 5.14 -18.48
N HIS A 572 10.49 4.44 -17.45
CA HIS A 572 9.95 3.09 -17.54
C HIS A 572 8.65 3.02 -18.35
N LYS A 573 7.78 4.03 -18.27
CA LYS A 573 6.55 4.09 -19.07
C LYS A 573 6.85 4.19 -20.56
N GLY A 574 6.42 3.17 -21.30
CA GLY A 574 6.67 3.02 -22.73
C GLY A 574 7.82 2.06 -23.07
N MET A 575 8.54 1.53 -22.08
CA MET A 575 9.41 0.37 -22.28
C MET A 575 8.56 -0.89 -22.44
N VAL A 576 9.06 -1.90 -23.15
CA VAL A 576 8.38 -3.19 -23.29
C VAL A 576 8.24 -3.87 -21.93
N GLU A 577 7.02 -4.25 -21.55
CA GLU A 577 6.73 -4.89 -20.26
C GLU A 577 7.45 -6.25 -20.13
N PRO A 578 7.87 -6.65 -18.91
CA PRO A 578 8.50 -7.96 -18.71
C PRO A 578 7.49 -9.09 -19.00
N GLY A 579 8.00 -10.25 -19.42
CA GLY A 579 7.19 -11.38 -19.90
C GLY A 579 6.65 -11.22 -21.32
N THR A 580 6.75 -10.05 -21.94
CA THR A 580 6.28 -9.83 -23.31
C THR A 580 7.03 -10.72 -24.29
N LYS A 581 6.29 -11.39 -25.17
CA LYS A 581 6.86 -12.17 -26.27
C LYS A 581 7.67 -11.26 -27.21
N CYS A 582 8.97 -11.53 -27.34
CA CYS A 582 9.88 -10.80 -28.23
C CYS A 582 10.15 -11.54 -29.54
N GLU A 583 10.17 -12.88 -29.51
CA GLU A 583 10.27 -13.79 -30.65
C GLU A 583 9.50 -15.07 -30.33
N ASP A 584 9.33 -15.97 -31.31
CA ASP A 584 8.77 -17.29 -31.05
C ASP A 584 9.67 -18.06 -30.06
N GLY A 585 9.06 -18.57 -28.98
CA GLY A 585 9.78 -19.26 -27.91
C GLY A 585 10.56 -18.34 -26.97
N LYS A 586 10.45 -17.00 -27.09
CA LYS A 586 11.22 -16.06 -26.27
C LYS A 586 10.39 -14.94 -25.65
N VAL A 587 10.84 -14.46 -24.50
CA VAL A 587 10.20 -13.43 -23.69
C VAL A 587 11.21 -12.38 -23.21
N CYS A 588 10.74 -11.16 -22.95
CA CYS A 588 11.54 -10.11 -22.36
C CYS A 588 11.65 -10.27 -20.85
N ILE A 589 12.84 -10.56 -20.33
CA ILE A 589 13.14 -10.57 -18.89
C ILE A 589 14.37 -9.72 -18.64
N ASN A 590 14.29 -8.82 -17.66
CA ASN A 590 15.37 -7.87 -17.36
C ASN A 590 15.92 -7.20 -18.62
N ARG A 591 14.99 -6.79 -19.51
CA ARG A 591 15.27 -6.07 -20.76
C ARG A 591 16.10 -6.88 -21.78
N LYS A 592 16.13 -8.21 -21.65
CA LYS A 592 16.76 -9.15 -22.59
C LYS A 592 15.73 -10.11 -23.18
N CYS A 593 15.89 -10.46 -24.45
CA CYS A 593 15.05 -11.43 -25.13
C CYS A 593 15.60 -12.85 -24.93
N VAL A 594 15.03 -13.57 -23.98
CA VAL A 594 15.52 -14.87 -23.50
C VAL A 594 14.54 -16.00 -23.83
N ASP A 595 15.06 -17.23 -23.92
CA ASP A 595 14.23 -18.42 -24.17
C ASP A 595 13.24 -18.63 -23.03
N VAL A 596 11.97 -18.88 -23.37
CA VAL A 596 10.88 -19.04 -22.40
C VAL A 596 11.14 -20.20 -21.42
N ASN A 597 11.84 -21.24 -21.87
CA ASN A 597 12.18 -22.37 -21.02
C ASN A 597 13.28 -22.03 -20.04
N THR A 598 14.20 -21.10 -20.34
CA THR A 598 15.27 -20.71 -19.40
C THR A 598 14.92 -19.48 -18.57
N ALA A 599 14.03 -18.63 -19.06
CA ALA A 599 13.55 -17.41 -18.42
C ALA A 599 13.00 -17.65 -17.00
N TYR A 600 12.37 -18.80 -16.78
CA TYR A 600 11.64 -19.12 -15.56
C TYR A 600 12.22 -20.35 -14.82
N LEU A 601 13.38 -20.88 -15.25
CA LEU A 601 13.97 -22.06 -14.60
C LEU A 601 14.55 -21.77 -13.20
N SER A 602 14.76 -20.51 -12.83
CA SER A 602 15.21 -20.13 -11.49
C SER A 602 14.08 -20.02 -10.45
N THR A 603 12.81 -20.12 -10.85
CA THR A 603 11.66 -20.06 -9.91
C THR A 603 11.11 -21.44 -9.55
N THR A 604 11.76 -22.52 -9.97
CA THR A 604 11.41 -23.90 -9.60
C THR A 604 11.76 -24.25 -8.13
N GLY A 605 12.21 -23.29 -7.32
CA GLY A 605 12.39 -23.44 -5.88
C GLY A 605 11.10 -23.31 -5.04
N PHE A 606 9.99 -22.84 -5.62
CA PHE A 606 8.68 -22.85 -4.95
C PHE A 606 7.71 -23.75 -5.72
N SER A 607 8.08 -25.01 -5.83
CA SER A 607 7.10 -26.09 -5.95
C SER A 607 6.52 -26.39 -4.57
N GLN A 608 5.20 -26.26 -4.45
CA GLN A 608 4.35 -27.09 -3.60
C GLN A 608 4.68 -27.10 -2.10
N PHE A 609 4.02 -26.24 -1.32
CA PHE A 609 3.27 -26.64 -0.12
C PHE A 609 2.14 -25.65 0.14
#